data_AF-A0A090QSR6-F1
#
_entry.id   AF-A0A090QSR6-F1
#
_cell.length_a   1.000
_cell.length_b   1.000
_cell.length_c   1.000
_cell.angle_alpha   90.00
_cell.angle_beta   90.00
_cell.angle_gamma   90.00
#
_symmetry.space_group_name_H-M   'P 1'
#
loop_
_entity.id
_entity.type
_entity.pdbx_description
1 polymer ?
#
loop_
_entity_poly.entity_id
_entity_poly.type
_entity_poly.pdbx_seq_one_letter_code
_entity_poly.pdbx_strand_id
1 'polypeptide(L)'
;MKNREDMTFAPEEYQARLTALRARIEERCLDAVVITDPENILYLTDYQTTGYSFFQALIVPLDQEPIMITRAMEESNVIERTWVEHSRPYPDTGDAIQMLVETCVNLTSVTSASAMSVTVTFSPLISRTSFTPR
;
A
#
# COMPACT_ATOMS: atom_id res chain seq x y z
N MET A 1 7.19 10.52 -0.32
CA MET A 1 8.09 9.34 -0.27
C MET A 1 9.43 9.70 0.37
N LYS A 2 9.76 9.09 1.52
CA LYS A 2 11.06 9.24 2.19
C LYS A 2 12.15 8.48 1.44
N ASN A 3 13.29 9.13 1.17
CA ASN A 3 14.48 8.48 0.63
C ASN A 3 15.39 8.04 1.80
N ARG A 4 15.78 6.75 1.82
CA ARG A 4 16.62 6.18 2.86
C ARG A 4 17.72 5.31 2.24
N GLU A 5 18.88 5.27 2.88
CA GLU A 5 20.05 4.53 2.38
C GLU A 5 19.96 3.01 2.63
N ASP A 6 19.06 2.57 3.52
CA ASP A 6 18.90 1.19 3.97
C ASP A 6 17.78 0.41 3.25
N MET A 7 17.24 0.96 2.16
CA MET A 7 16.14 0.35 1.39
C MET A 7 16.63 -0.85 0.57
N THR A 8 15.79 -1.89 0.48
CA THR A 8 16.07 -3.12 -0.29
C THR A 8 16.30 -2.85 -1.78
N PHE A 9 15.53 -1.90 -2.33
CA PHE A 9 15.68 -1.41 -3.70
C PHE A 9 15.89 0.10 -3.69
N ALA A 10 16.47 0.63 -4.77
CA ALA A 10 16.61 2.07 -4.95
C ALA A 10 15.22 2.76 -4.92
N PRO A 11 15.13 4.00 -4.40
CA PRO A 11 13.88 4.78 -4.36
C PRO A 11 13.10 4.79 -5.69
N GLU A 12 13.81 4.89 -6.80
CA GLU A 12 13.27 4.95 -8.15
C GLU A 12 12.48 3.69 -8.52
N GLU A 13 12.86 2.52 -8.00
CA GLU A 13 12.17 1.25 -8.23
C GLU A 13 10.79 1.27 -7.55
N TYR A 14 10.69 1.75 -6.31
CA TYR A 14 9.41 1.89 -5.62
C TYR A 14 8.51 2.93 -6.27
N GLN A 15 9.09 4.05 -6.72
CA GLN A 15 8.37 5.08 -7.48
C GLN A 15 7.81 4.51 -8.81
N ALA A 16 8.59 3.69 -9.52
CA ALA A 16 8.15 3.03 -10.75
C ALA A 16 6.99 2.05 -10.48
N ARG A 17 7.07 1.24 -9.41
CA ARG A 17 6.01 0.32 -8.98
C ARG A 17 4.72 1.06 -8.64
N LEU A 18 4.82 2.14 -7.86
CA LEU A 18 3.67 2.97 -7.49
C LEU A 18 3.03 3.63 -8.72
N THR A 19 3.85 4.15 -9.65
CA THR A 19 3.38 4.75 -10.90
C THR A 19 2.62 3.73 -11.75
N ALA A 20 3.17 2.53 -11.90
CA ALA A 20 2.52 1.43 -12.62
C ALA A 20 1.21 0.97 -11.96
N LEU A 21 1.13 1.02 -10.63
CA LEU A 21 -0.11 0.74 -9.91
C LEU A 21 -1.16 1.84 -10.19
N ARG A 22 -0.79 3.12 -10.06
CA ARG A 22 -1.70 4.25 -10.33
C ARG A 22 -2.24 4.27 -11.74
N ALA A 23 -1.43 3.92 -12.75
CA ALA A 23 -1.93 3.77 -14.12
C ALA A 23 -3.09 2.76 -14.22
N ARG A 24 -3.04 1.66 -13.47
CA ARG A 24 -4.13 0.66 -13.42
C ARG A 24 -5.34 1.13 -12.62
N ILE A 25 -5.13 1.97 -11.60
CA ILE A 25 -6.20 2.63 -10.85
C ILE A 25 -6.99 3.54 -11.82
N GLU A 26 -6.26 4.35 -12.59
CA GLU A 26 -6.82 5.25 -13.61
C GLU A 26 -7.55 4.50 -14.73
N GLU A 27 -6.92 3.47 -15.32
CA GLU A 27 -7.52 2.62 -16.36
C GLU A 27 -8.85 1.98 -15.93
N ARG A 28 -9.04 1.76 -14.62
CA ARG A 28 -10.24 1.16 -14.04
C ARG A 28 -11.23 2.18 -13.49
N CYS A 29 -10.96 3.48 -13.66
CA CYS A 29 -11.77 4.59 -13.14
C CYS A 29 -12.01 4.49 -11.62
N LEU A 30 -10.97 4.15 -10.85
CA LEU A 30 -11.01 4.05 -9.40
C LEU A 30 -10.36 5.29 -8.76
N ASP A 31 -10.81 5.68 -7.56
CA ASP A 31 -10.16 6.76 -6.80
C ASP A 31 -8.98 6.26 -5.97
N ALA A 32 -9.05 5.01 -5.53
CA ALA A 32 -8.05 4.37 -4.69
C ALA A 32 -8.17 2.84 -4.75
N VAL A 33 -7.13 2.15 -4.29
CA VAL A 33 -7.14 0.71 -4.00
C VAL A 33 -6.70 0.46 -2.55
N VAL A 34 -7.20 -0.63 -1.97
CA VAL A 34 -6.81 -1.11 -0.64
C VAL A 34 -6.11 -2.46 -0.80
N ILE A 35 -4.85 -2.55 -0.37
CA ILE A 35 -4.00 -3.72 -0.50
C ILE A 35 -3.78 -4.34 0.88
N THR A 36 -4.21 -5.58 1.07
CA THR A 36 -4.10 -6.31 2.35
C THR A 36 -3.11 -7.47 2.31
N ASP A 37 -2.71 -7.91 1.11
CA ASP A 37 -1.78 -9.01 0.96
C ASP A 37 -0.36 -8.59 1.41
N PRO A 38 0.25 -9.28 2.39
CA PRO A 38 1.55 -8.90 2.94
C PRO A 38 2.66 -8.83 1.87
N GLU A 39 2.66 -9.74 0.89
CA GLU A 39 3.64 -9.74 -0.20
C GLU A 39 3.54 -8.48 -1.08
N ASN A 40 2.33 -7.98 -1.28
CA ASN A 40 2.07 -6.80 -2.10
C ASN A 40 2.42 -5.53 -1.34
N ILE A 41 2.12 -5.50 -0.05
CA ILE A 41 2.54 -4.42 0.85
C ILE A 41 4.08 -4.37 0.89
N LEU A 42 4.78 -5.50 1.09
CA LEU A 42 6.24 -5.58 1.05
C LEU A 42 6.80 -5.10 -0.30
N TYR A 43 6.27 -5.62 -1.41
CA TYR A 43 6.73 -5.27 -2.76
C TYR A 43 6.62 -3.77 -3.04
N LEU A 44 5.56 -3.12 -2.55
CA LEU A 44 5.34 -1.71 -2.78
C LEU A 44 6.08 -0.82 -1.79
N THR A 45 6.28 -1.25 -0.53
CA THR A 45 6.66 -0.33 0.56
C THR A 45 7.95 -0.68 1.30
N ASP A 46 8.52 -1.87 1.04
CA ASP A 46 9.59 -2.48 1.86
C ASP A 46 9.14 -2.85 3.29
N TYR A 47 7.84 -2.84 3.57
CA TYR A 47 7.32 -3.17 4.89
C TYR A 47 7.54 -4.65 5.24
N GLN A 48 8.50 -4.88 6.13
CA GLN A 48 8.83 -6.19 6.67
C GLN A 48 8.28 -6.32 8.09
N THR A 49 7.48 -7.35 8.33
CA THR A 49 6.91 -7.64 9.65
C THR A 49 6.80 -9.13 9.91
N THR A 50 6.92 -9.52 11.18
CA THR A 50 6.55 -10.86 11.67
C THR A 50 5.08 -10.92 12.08
N GLY A 51 4.41 -9.77 12.19
CA GLY A 51 3.01 -9.61 12.60
C GLY A 51 1.99 -9.78 11.48
N TYR A 52 2.32 -10.50 10.40
CA TYR A 52 1.45 -10.64 9.22
C TYR A 52 0.10 -11.33 9.48
N SER A 53 -0.04 -12.00 10.64
CA SER A 53 -1.30 -12.59 11.10
C SER A 53 -2.32 -11.55 11.58
N PHE A 54 -1.90 -10.30 11.80
CA PHE A 54 -2.80 -9.19 12.15
C PHE A 54 -3.23 -8.43 10.89
N PHE A 55 -4.38 -7.76 10.98
CA PHE A 55 -4.86 -6.92 9.89
C PHE A 55 -3.85 -5.82 9.58
N GLN A 56 -3.57 -5.65 8.30
CA GLN A 56 -2.75 -4.60 7.73
C GLN A 56 -3.32 -4.21 6.36
N ALA A 57 -3.23 -2.93 6.03
CA ALA A 57 -3.64 -2.44 4.73
C ALA A 57 -2.76 -1.29 4.27
N LEU A 58 -2.47 -1.26 2.98
CA LEU A 58 -1.94 -0.11 2.26
C LEU A 58 -3.06 0.47 1.40
N ILE A 59 -3.45 1.71 1.67
CA ILE A 59 -4.36 2.47 0.80
C ILE A 59 -3.49 3.25 -0.18
N VAL A 60 -3.74 3.07 -1.47
CA VAL A 60 -3.08 3.82 -2.54
C VAL A 60 -4.11 4.64 -3.30
N PRO A 61 -4.22 5.94 -3.02
CA PRO A 61 -5.02 6.86 -3.82
C PRO A 61 -4.40 7.10 -5.20
N LEU A 62 -5.25 7.51 -6.16
CA LEU A 62 -4.83 7.83 -7.53
C LEU A 62 -3.78 8.96 -7.57
N ASP A 63 -3.98 10.01 -6.78
CA ASP A 63 -3.22 11.26 -6.86
C ASP A 63 -2.63 11.76 -5.51
N GLN A 64 -2.76 10.98 -4.44
CA GLN A 64 -2.25 11.31 -3.09
C GLN A 64 -1.27 10.27 -2.56
N GLU A 65 -0.46 10.65 -1.57
CA GLU A 65 0.51 9.75 -0.92
C GLU A 65 -0.19 8.53 -0.29
N PRO A 66 0.41 7.34 -0.36
CA PRO A 66 -0.15 6.14 0.26
C PRO A 66 -0.24 6.23 1.78
N ILE A 67 -1.22 5.50 2.34
CA ILE A 67 -1.47 5.45 3.79
C ILE A 67 -1.41 3.99 4.26
N MET A 68 -0.57 3.73 5.27
CA MET A 68 -0.49 2.44 5.94
C MET A 68 -1.43 2.38 7.14
N ILE A 69 -2.15 1.27 7.27
CA ILE A 69 -2.93 0.90 8.44
C ILE A 69 -2.34 -0.38 8.99
N THR A 70 -1.82 -0.32 10.21
CA THR A 70 -1.26 -1.46 10.92
C THR A 70 -1.71 -1.45 12.37
N ARG A 71 -1.46 -2.54 13.08
CA ARG A 71 -1.58 -2.56 14.54
C ARG A 71 -0.63 -1.50 15.13
N ALA A 72 -1.02 -0.81 16.20
CA ALA A 72 -0.21 0.27 16.79
C ALA A 72 1.21 -0.17 17.19
N MET A 73 1.37 -1.41 17.64
CA MET A 73 2.67 -2.00 17.94
C MET A 73 3.61 -2.09 16.73
N GLU A 74 3.06 -2.11 15.52
CA GLU A 74 3.78 -2.23 14.25
C GLU A 74 4.01 -0.88 13.56
N GLU A 75 3.51 0.24 14.11
CA GLU A 75 3.65 1.56 13.48
C GLU A 75 5.12 1.98 13.35
N SER A 76 5.96 1.64 14.34
CA SER A 76 7.39 1.93 14.30
C SER A 76 8.07 1.28 13.09
N ASN A 77 7.63 0.08 12.67
CA ASN A 77 8.13 -0.56 11.46
C ASN A 77 7.74 0.23 10.20
N VAL A 78 6.54 0.83 10.16
CA VAL A 78 6.15 1.71 9.04
C VAL A 78 7.07 2.94 9.00
N ILE A 79 7.21 3.63 10.14
CA ILE A 79 7.96 4.89 10.23
C ILE A 79 9.46 4.69 9.91
N GLU A 80 10.04 3.61 10.43
CA GLU A 80 11.49 3.39 10.45
C GLU A 80 11.99 2.43 9.38
N ARG A 81 11.12 1.66 8.71
CA ARG A 81 11.54 0.63 7.75
C ARG A 81 10.85 0.72 6.40
N THR A 82 10.03 1.74 6.18
CA THR A 82 9.39 1.99 4.89
C THR A 82 9.63 3.42 4.44
N TRP A 83 9.34 3.67 3.16
CA TRP A 83 9.32 5.02 2.62
C TRP A 83 7.98 5.75 2.83
N VAL A 84 6.96 5.07 3.36
CA VAL A 84 5.60 5.59 3.55
C VAL A 84 5.59 6.62 4.69
N GLU A 85 4.94 7.76 4.44
CA GLU A 85 4.93 8.90 5.36
C GLU A 85 3.69 8.97 6.24
N HIS A 86 2.60 8.32 5.81
CA HIS A 86 1.32 8.39 6.48
C HIS A 86 0.93 7.03 7.05
N SER A 87 0.84 6.97 8.38
CA SER A 87 0.30 5.83 9.12
C SER A 87 -1.00 6.20 9.83
N ARG A 88 -1.91 5.23 9.94
CA ARG A 88 -3.14 5.28 10.75
C ARG A 88 -3.23 3.99 11.56
N PRO A 89 -2.48 3.89 12.67
CA PRO A 89 -2.47 2.68 13.47
C PRO A 89 -3.80 2.46 14.20
N TYR A 90 -4.19 1.21 14.39
CA TYR A 90 -5.30 0.83 15.28
C TYR A 90 -4.78 0.21 16.58
N PRO A 91 -5.40 0.50 17.75
CA PRO A 91 -5.00 -0.10 19.02
C PRO A 91 -5.39 -1.59 19.06
N ASP A 92 -4.73 -2.37 19.92
CA ASP A 92 -4.97 -3.82 20.06
C ASP A 92 -6.41 -4.18 20.42
N THR A 93 -7.10 -3.27 21.10
CA THR A 93 -8.51 -3.38 21.49
C THR A 93 -9.45 -2.65 20.53
N GLY A 94 -8.94 -2.11 19.42
CA GLY A 94 -9.67 -1.33 18.44
C GLY A 94 -10.17 -2.16 17.27
N ASP A 95 -11.02 -1.54 16.45
CA ASP A 95 -11.55 -2.14 15.24
C ASP A 95 -10.72 -1.69 14.03
N ALA A 96 -9.97 -2.63 13.46
CA ALA A 96 -9.11 -2.39 12.31
C ALA A 96 -9.90 -2.05 11.04
N ILE A 97 -11.12 -2.60 10.89
CA ILE A 97 -11.99 -2.32 9.75
C ILE A 97 -12.60 -0.93 9.89
N GLN A 98 -12.99 -0.53 11.11
CA GLN A 98 -13.44 0.83 11.37
C GLN A 98 -12.35 1.85 11.00
N MET A 99 -11.10 1.62 11.42
CA MET A 99 -9.96 2.48 11.06
C MET A 99 -9.77 2.58 9.53
N LEU A 100 -9.90 1.46 8.82
CA LEU A 100 -9.86 1.44 7.35
C LEU A 100 -10.96 2.31 6.75
N VAL A 101 -12.22 2.09 7.15
CA VAL A 101 -13.37 2.82 6.62
C VAL A 101 -13.24 4.31 6.90
N GLU A 102 -12.90 4.70 8.12
CA GLU A 102 -12.69 6.12 8.50
C GLU A 102 -11.59 6.76 7.65
N THR A 103 -10.48 6.06 7.43
CA THR A 103 -9.38 6.56 6.60
C THR A 103 -9.83 6.77 5.15
N CYS A 104 -10.57 5.82 4.59
CA CYS A 104 -11.10 5.92 3.23
C CYS A 104 -12.15 7.02 3.06
N VAL A 105 -13.05 7.20 4.04
CA VAL A 105 -14.02 8.31 4.03
C VAL A 105 -13.30 9.65 4.06
N ASN A 106 -12.29 9.80 4.91
CA ASN A 106 -11.52 11.05 5.01
C ASN A 106 -10.77 11.40 3.72
N LEU A 107 -10.35 10.39 2.94
CA LEU A 107 -9.72 10.57 1.61
C LEU A 107 -10.70 11.11 0.55
N THR A 108 -11.97 10.71 0.61
CA THR A 108 -12.98 11.02 -0.43
C THR A 108 -13.72 12.34 -0.19
N SER A 109 -13.69 12.91 1.02
CA SER A 109 -14.34 14.19 1.34
C SER A 109 -13.84 15.42 0.55
N VAL A 110 -12.82 15.26 -0.30
CA VAL A 110 -12.27 16.32 -1.17
C VAL A 110 -12.72 16.18 -2.65
N THR A 111 -13.26 15.03 -3.07
CA THR A 111 -13.58 14.79 -4.49
C THR A 111 -14.86 13.96 -4.64
N SER A 112 -15.74 14.38 -5.56
CA SER A 112 -17.05 13.80 -5.83
C SER A 112 -17.08 12.26 -5.86
N ALA A 113 -17.99 11.68 -5.06
CA ALA A 113 -18.20 10.25 -4.86
C ALA A 113 -18.02 9.40 -6.13
N SER A 114 -16.86 8.75 -6.25
CA SER A 114 -16.60 7.72 -7.24
C SER A 114 -16.26 6.40 -6.52
N ALA A 115 -16.40 5.29 -7.24
CA ALA A 115 -16.47 3.96 -6.64
C ALA A 115 -15.09 3.52 -6.11
N MET A 116 -15.02 3.21 -4.82
CA MET A 116 -13.83 2.60 -4.23
C MET A 116 -13.93 1.08 -4.38
N SER A 117 -13.10 0.50 -5.24
CA SER A 117 -13.03 -0.96 -5.38
C SER A 117 -12.04 -1.52 -4.38
N VAL A 118 -12.54 -2.31 -3.44
CA VAL A 118 -11.72 -3.18 -2.59
C VAL A 118 -11.52 -4.48 -3.37
N THR A 119 -10.49 -4.55 -4.18
CA THR A 119 -10.06 -5.81 -4.81
C THR A 119 -8.57 -5.77 -5.02
N VAL A 120 -7.85 -6.68 -4.38
CA VAL A 120 -6.48 -6.99 -4.73
C VAL A 120 -6.36 -8.49 -4.94
N THR A 121 -6.16 -8.84 -6.20
CA THR A 121 -5.29 -9.95 -6.54
C THR A 121 -4.21 -9.33 -7.39
N PHE A 122 -3.20 -8.74 -6.75
CA PHE A 122 -1.97 -8.45 -7.48
C PHE A 122 -1.26 -9.79 -7.57
N SER A 123 -1.44 -10.45 -8.71
CA SER A 123 -0.50 -11.47 -9.11
C SER A 123 0.72 -10.69 -9.64
N PRO A 124 1.91 -10.81 -9.03
CA PRO A 124 3.14 -10.40 -9.68
C PRO A 124 3.34 -11.37 -10.84
N LEU A 125 2.58 -11.21 -11.93
CA LEU A 125 2.85 -11.91 -13.16
C LEU A 125 4.17 -11.33 -13.66
N ILE A 126 5.24 -11.98 -13.23
CA ILE A 126 6.39 -12.35 -14.06
C ILE A 126 5.78 -12.88 -15.37
N SER A 127 5.44 -11.97 -16.27
CA SER A 127 4.80 -12.29 -17.55
C SER A 127 5.36 -11.36 -18.60
N ARG A 128 6.60 -11.69 -18.99
CA ARG A 128 7.13 -11.77 -20.37
C ARG A 128 8.61 -11.36 -20.38
N THR A 129 9.45 -12.19 -19.79
CA THR A 129 10.78 -12.43 -20.34
C THR A 129 10.87 -13.93 -20.60
N SER A 130 10.80 -14.28 -21.88
CA SER A 130 11.12 -15.62 -22.38
C SER A 130 12.56 -15.93 -21.98
N PHE A 131 12.73 -16.74 -20.94
CA PHE A 131 14.00 -17.37 -20.63
C PHE A 131 14.26 -18.43 -21.71
N THR A 132 15.03 -18.09 -22.73
CA THR A 132 15.62 -19.09 -23.63
C THR A 132 16.93 -19.58 -23.00
N PRO A 133 17.01 -20.82 -22.49
CA PRO A 133 18.27 -21.37 -22.03
C PRO A 133 19.18 -21.60 -23.25
N ARG A 134 20.44 -21.18 -23.13
CA ARG A 134 21.55 -21.73 -23.94
C ARG A 134 22.17 -22.88 -23.18
#